data_AF-A0A3S4XT81-F1
#
_entry.id   AF-A0A3S4XT81-F1
#
_cell.length_a   1.000
_cell.length_b   1.000
_cell.length_c   1.000
_cell.angle_alpha   90.00
_cell.angle_beta   90.00
_cell.angle_gamma   90.00
#
_symmetry.space_group_name_H-M   'P 1'
#
loop_
_entity.id
_entity.type
_entity.pdbx_description
1 polymer ?
#
loop_
_entity_poly.entity_id
_entity_poly.type
_entity_poly.pdbx_seq_one_letter_code
_entity_poly.pdbx_strand_id
1 'polypeptide(L)'
;MLVVSNLLENLDPADRISPILSAFDKLSEQINFKQSTTLFVEMADTNESKALSTFCRKFTVPLRQALKKKGCLMANTPQKCGLFLHCFFVKPNYCYVGYSYINNHSEHFMGIPRLKFPSEAPSRSTLKLEEAILTFIPKKEEKKRLNESMIGVDLGACPGGWTYQLVKRGLFVYAVDHGKMADSLHETGRIEHCAEDGFKFQPPKRKKVDWLVCDMVEQPSRITNLIGKWLVNGWCRETILI
;
A
#
# COMPACT_ATOMS: atom_id res chain seq x y z
N MET A 1 -12.33 1.76 -9.92
CA MET A 1 -13.48 1.13 -10.61
C MET A 1 -12.96 -0.09 -11.36
N LEU A 2 -13.60 -1.24 -11.14
CA LEU A 2 -13.23 -2.54 -11.71
C LEU A 2 -14.41 -3.07 -12.53
N VAL A 3 -14.16 -3.51 -13.76
CA VAL A 3 -15.15 -4.18 -14.61
C VAL A 3 -14.76 -5.65 -14.70
N VAL A 4 -15.73 -6.54 -14.49
CA VAL A 4 -15.48 -7.99 -14.37
C VAL A 4 -16.48 -8.74 -15.25
N SER A 5 -16.02 -9.81 -15.89
CA SER A 5 -16.85 -10.76 -16.62
C SER A 5 -17.73 -11.61 -15.69
N ASN A 6 -18.58 -12.46 -16.27
CA ASN A 6 -19.09 -13.62 -15.54
C ASN A 6 -17.95 -14.58 -15.18
N LEU A 7 -18.21 -15.48 -14.22
CA LEU A 7 -17.28 -16.53 -13.84
C LEU A 7 -17.04 -17.46 -15.05
N LEU A 8 -15.77 -17.68 -15.39
CA LEU A 8 -15.38 -18.76 -16.28
C LEU A 8 -15.20 -20.01 -15.44
N GLU A 9 -15.97 -21.05 -15.76
CA GLU A 9 -16.01 -22.30 -15.02
C GLU A 9 -15.43 -23.45 -15.84
N ASN A 10 -14.94 -24.49 -15.16
CA ASN A 10 -14.50 -25.74 -15.77
C ASN A 10 -13.48 -25.56 -16.90
N LEU A 11 -12.53 -24.62 -16.74
CA LEU A 11 -11.46 -24.41 -17.70
C LEU A 11 -10.65 -25.70 -17.89
N ASP A 12 -10.55 -26.17 -19.14
CA ASP A 12 -9.79 -27.36 -19.49
C ASP A 12 -8.31 -27.16 -19.13
N PRO A 13 -7.71 -28.06 -18.32
CA PRO A 13 -6.30 -27.99 -18.03
C PRO A 13 -5.36 -27.99 -19.25
N ALA A 14 -5.79 -28.60 -20.36
CA ALA A 14 -5.06 -28.61 -21.63
C ALA A 14 -5.15 -27.29 -22.40
N ASP A 15 -6.25 -26.53 -22.23
CA ASP A 15 -6.43 -25.21 -22.84
C ASP A 15 -7.21 -24.24 -21.94
N ARG A 16 -6.50 -23.62 -21.00
CA ARG A 16 -7.04 -22.52 -20.19
C ARG A 16 -7.02 -21.17 -20.90
N ILE A 17 -6.27 -21.02 -22.00
CA ILE A 17 -5.98 -19.71 -22.59
C ILE A 17 -7.11 -19.27 -23.50
N SER A 18 -7.57 -20.12 -24.41
CA SER A 18 -8.63 -19.79 -25.37
C SER A 18 -9.91 -19.24 -24.72
N PRO A 19 -10.50 -19.86 -23.68
CA PRO A 19 -11.68 -19.32 -23.02
C PRO A 19 -11.44 -17.95 -22.35
N ILE A 20 -10.26 -17.75 -21.77
CA ILE A 20 -9.87 -16.46 -21.15
C ILE A 20 -9.73 -15.38 -22.21
N LEU A 21 -9.09 -15.67 -23.35
CA LEU A 21 -8.99 -14.72 -24.46
C LEU A 21 -10.36 -14.35 -25.03
N SER A 22 -11.25 -15.33 -25.20
CA SER A 22 -12.63 -15.08 -25.67
C SER A 22 -13.39 -14.13 -24.74
N ALA A 23 -13.20 -14.28 -23.43
CA ALA A 23 -13.80 -13.39 -22.45
C ALA A 23 -13.23 -11.95 -22.51
N PHE A 24 -11.92 -11.80 -22.74
CA PHE A 24 -11.33 -10.49 -23.01
C PHE A 24 -11.81 -9.91 -24.35
N ASP A 25 -11.96 -10.71 -25.41
CA ASP A 25 -12.44 -10.23 -26.71
C ASP A 25 -13.85 -9.60 -26.56
N LYS A 26 -14.75 -10.23 -25.78
CA LYS A 26 -16.07 -9.65 -25.45
C LYS A 26 -15.97 -8.34 -24.69
N LEU A 27 -15.09 -8.24 -23.69
CA LEU A 27 -14.89 -6.98 -22.97
C LEU A 27 -14.30 -5.88 -23.86
N SER A 28 -13.51 -6.25 -24.87
CA SER A 28 -12.87 -5.31 -25.80
C SER A 28 -13.87 -4.62 -26.75
N GLU A 29 -15.09 -5.15 -26.89
CA GLU A 29 -16.16 -4.51 -27.65
C GLU A 29 -16.62 -3.19 -27.01
N GLN A 30 -16.47 -3.06 -25.69
CA GLN A 30 -16.88 -1.89 -24.92
C GLN A 30 -15.73 -0.92 -24.66
N ILE A 31 -14.48 -1.38 -24.75
CA ILE A 31 -13.31 -0.58 -24.40
C ILE A 31 -12.05 -1.00 -25.18
N ASN A 32 -11.23 -0.02 -25.52
CA ASN A 32 -10.02 -0.27 -26.30
C ASN A 32 -8.85 -0.80 -25.43
N PHE A 33 -8.63 -2.11 -25.46
CA PHE A 33 -7.51 -2.75 -24.75
C PHE A 33 -6.13 -2.51 -25.35
N LYS A 34 -5.99 -1.86 -26.53
CA LYS A 34 -4.66 -1.55 -27.10
C LYS A 34 -3.82 -0.64 -26.20
N GLN A 35 -4.46 0.04 -25.24
CA GLN A 35 -3.79 0.89 -24.25
C GLN A 35 -3.40 0.16 -22.97
N SER A 36 -3.70 -1.13 -22.83
CA SER A 36 -3.39 -1.88 -21.61
C SER A 36 -1.88 -2.13 -21.49
N THR A 37 -1.33 -1.84 -20.31
CA THR A 37 0.12 -1.93 -20.05
C THR A 37 0.47 -3.13 -19.17
N THR A 38 -0.47 -3.59 -18.36
CA THR A 38 -0.21 -4.54 -17.27
C THR A 38 -1.26 -5.65 -17.26
N LEU A 39 -0.81 -6.86 -16.95
CA LEU A 39 -1.66 -8.00 -16.63
C LEU A 39 -1.34 -8.48 -15.22
N PHE A 40 -2.36 -8.56 -14.38
CA PHE A 40 -2.31 -9.26 -13.11
C PHE A 40 -3.08 -10.58 -13.19
N VAL A 41 -2.42 -11.66 -12.78
CA VAL A 41 -3.04 -12.97 -12.60
C VAL A 41 -3.02 -13.29 -11.12
N GLU A 42 -4.18 -13.16 -10.49
CA GLU A 42 -4.33 -12.95 -9.04
C GLU A 42 -5.19 -14.04 -8.40
N MET A 43 -5.17 -14.07 -7.07
CA MET A 43 -5.99 -14.91 -6.21
C MET A 43 -6.33 -14.13 -4.94
N ALA A 44 -7.26 -14.63 -4.13
CA ALA A 44 -7.52 -14.03 -2.82
C ALA A 44 -6.33 -14.24 -1.87
N ASP A 45 -6.07 -13.30 -0.97
CA ASP A 45 -5.06 -13.47 0.09
C ASP A 45 -5.60 -14.31 1.26
N THR A 46 -5.93 -15.57 0.97
CA THR A 46 -6.30 -16.57 1.98
C THR A 46 -5.31 -17.72 1.99
N ASN A 47 -5.26 -18.48 3.07
CA ASN A 47 -4.35 -19.63 3.17
C ASN A 47 -4.67 -20.71 2.13
N GLU A 48 -5.94 -20.92 1.82
CA GLU A 48 -6.42 -21.88 0.82
C GLU A 48 -6.00 -21.42 -0.59
N SER A 49 -6.19 -20.14 -0.88
CA SER A 49 -5.89 -19.56 -2.19
C SER A 49 -4.38 -19.45 -2.46
N LYS A 50 -3.53 -19.44 -1.43
CA LYS A 50 -2.06 -19.45 -1.59
C LYS A 50 -1.55 -20.68 -2.33
N ALA A 51 -2.27 -21.80 -2.32
CA ALA A 51 -1.97 -22.96 -3.18
C ALA A 51 -1.98 -22.60 -4.69
N LEU A 52 -2.77 -21.59 -5.09
CA LEU A 52 -2.84 -21.09 -6.46
C LEU A 52 -1.71 -20.13 -6.83
N SER A 53 -0.92 -19.65 -5.87
CA SER A 53 0.11 -18.62 -6.10
C SER A 53 1.14 -19.03 -7.15
N THR A 54 1.70 -20.24 -7.01
CA THR A 54 2.67 -20.77 -7.97
C THR A 54 2.06 -20.95 -9.36
N PHE A 55 0.81 -21.43 -9.43
CA PHE A 55 0.07 -21.57 -10.68
C PHE A 55 -0.13 -20.21 -11.36
N CYS A 56 -0.71 -19.23 -10.67
CA CYS A 56 -0.99 -17.90 -11.24
C CYS A 56 0.30 -17.21 -11.71
N ARG A 57 1.38 -17.29 -10.92
CA ARG A 57 2.69 -16.75 -11.30
C ARG A 57 3.24 -17.38 -12.58
N LYS A 58 3.17 -18.72 -12.69
CA LYS A 58 3.64 -19.43 -13.91
C LYS A 58 2.72 -19.17 -15.10
N PHE A 59 1.40 -19.14 -14.88
CA PHE A 59 0.38 -18.92 -15.91
C PHE A 59 0.37 -17.49 -16.46
N THR A 60 0.87 -16.52 -15.69
CA THR A 60 1.03 -15.12 -16.13
C THR A 60 1.83 -15.02 -17.43
N VAL A 61 2.90 -15.81 -17.58
CA VAL A 61 3.79 -15.73 -18.76
C VAL A 61 3.07 -16.11 -20.06
N PRO A 62 2.51 -17.33 -20.20
CA PRO A 62 1.82 -17.73 -21.43
C PRO A 62 0.56 -16.90 -21.69
N LEU A 63 -0.22 -16.54 -20.66
CA LEU A 63 -1.41 -15.69 -20.85
C LEU A 63 -1.02 -14.30 -21.37
N ARG A 64 0.03 -13.69 -20.82
CA ARG A 64 0.56 -12.40 -21.30
C ARG A 64 1.01 -12.48 -22.75
N GLN A 65 1.71 -13.54 -23.15
CA GLN A 65 2.15 -13.74 -24.54
C GLN A 65 0.95 -13.86 -25.49
N ALA A 66 -0.08 -14.60 -25.09
CA ALA A 66 -1.31 -14.76 -25.87
C ALA A 66 -2.06 -13.43 -26.04
N LEU A 67 -2.24 -12.66 -24.96
CA LEU A 67 -2.86 -11.32 -24.99
C LEU A 67 -2.04 -10.31 -25.81
N LYS A 68 -0.71 -10.37 -25.75
CA LYS A 68 0.16 -9.55 -26.62
C LYS A 68 -0.04 -9.89 -28.10
N LYS A 69 -0.11 -11.18 -28.45
CA LYS A 69 -0.33 -11.63 -29.84
C LYS A 69 -1.68 -11.17 -30.40
N LYS A 70 -2.68 -11.00 -29.53
CA LYS A 70 -4.01 -10.43 -29.84
C LYS A 70 -4.02 -8.88 -29.91
N GLY A 71 -2.95 -8.21 -29.50
CA GLY A 71 -2.88 -6.75 -29.45
C GLY A 71 -3.58 -6.13 -28.22
N CYS A 72 -3.95 -6.93 -27.22
CA CYS A 72 -4.60 -6.48 -25.99
C CYS A 72 -3.62 -5.98 -24.92
N LEU A 73 -2.30 -6.19 -25.12
CA LEU A 73 -1.24 -5.71 -24.24
C LEU A 73 -0.10 -5.14 -25.09
N MET A 74 0.23 -3.86 -24.89
CA MET A 74 1.31 -3.18 -25.60
C MET A 74 2.47 -2.86 -24.63
N ALA A 75 3.71 -2.98 -25.10
CA ALA A 75 4.89 -2.83 -24.26
C ALA A 75 5.24 -1.36 -23.93
N ASN A 76 4.78 -0.39 -24.73
CA ASN A 76 5.30 0.99 -24.75
C ASN A 76 4.21 2.08 -24.71
N THR A 77 3.07 1.85 -24.06
CA THR A 77 2.03 2.90 -23.95
C THR A 77 2.43 3.91 -22.85
N PRO A 78 2.44 5.23 -23.12
CA PRO A 78 2.71 6.22 -22.09
C PRO A 78 1.70 6.13 -20.94
N GLN A 79 2.21 6.13 -19.70
CA GLN A 79 1.52 5.87 -18.42
C GLN A 79 0.27 6.72 -18.11
N LYS A 80 -0.16 7.64 -18.98
CA LYS A 80 -1.25 8.60 -18.72
C LYS A 80 -2.63 8.10 -19.13
N CYS A 81 -2.72 7.09 -19.99
CA CYS A 81 -3.97 6.47 -20.43
C CYS A 81 -3.72 4.96 -20.59
N GLY A 82 -4.24 4.16 -19.65
CA GLY A 82 -4.01 2.73 -19.66
C GLY A 82 -4.98 1.96 -18.79
N LEU A 83 -5.09 0.68 -19.11
CA LEU A 83 -5.90 -0.29 -18.37
C LEU A 83 -4.98 -1.36 -17.78
N PHE A 84 -5.36 -1.84 -16.60
CA PHE A 84 -4.77 -3.02 -16.00
C PHE A 84 -5.72 -4.17 -16.27
N LEU A 85 -5.25 -5.20 -16.96
CA LEU A 85 -6.01 -6.42 -17.17
C LEU A 85 -5.87 -7.31 -15.93
N HIS A 86 -6.97 -7.91 -15.50
CA HIS A 86 -7.01 -8.81 -14.35
C HIS A 86 -7.54 -10.17 -14.78
N CYS A 87 -6.92 -11.22 -14.28
CA CYS A 87 -7.40 -12.60 -14.33
C CYS A 87 -7.35 -13.15 -12.92
N PHE A 88 -8.50 -13.21 -12.25
CA PHE A 88 -8.61 -13.56 -10.84
C PHE A 88 -9.10 -14.99 -10.68
N PHE A 89 -8.22 -15.89 -10.24
CA PHE A 89 -8.55 -17.30 -10.00
C PHE A 89 -9.14 -17.50 -8.61
N VAL A 90 -10.34 -18.07 -8.56
CA VAL A 90 -10.99 -18.53 -7.31
C VAL A 90 -10.67 -20.00 -7.02
N LYS A 91 -10.43 -20.80 -8.06
CA LYS A 91 -9.99 -22.21 -8.04
C LYS A 91 -9.13 -22.47 -9.29
N PRO A 92 -8.36 -23.58 -9.40
CA PRO A 92 -7.44 -23.79 -10.53
C PRO A 92 -8.07 -23.70 -11.94
N ASN A 93 -9.36 -24.02 -12.06
CA ASN A 93 -10.09 -24.04 -13.33
C ASN A 93 -11.26 -23.04 -13.33
N TYR A 94 -11.25 -22.07 -12.43
CA TYR A 94 -12.31 -21.08 -12.27
C TYR A 94 -11.70 -19.69 -12.11
N CYS A 95 -12.00 -18.79 -13.04
CA CYS A 95 -11.51 -17.42 -12.94
C CYS A 95 -12.52 -16.39 -13.45
N TYR A 96 -12.38 -15.19 -12.91
CA TYR A 96 -12.95 -13.99 -13.51
C TYR A 96 -11.88 -13.30 -14.35
N VAL A 97 -12.30 -12.64 -15.43
CA VAL A 97 -11.43 -11.71 -16.16
C VAL A 97 -12.03 -10.31 -16.11
N GLY A 98 -11.18 -9.30 -16.20
CA GLY A 98 -11.65 -7.93 -16.06
C GLY A 98 -10.56 -6.91 -16.31
N TYR A 99 -10.89 -5.65 -16.06
CA TYR A 99 -9.94 -4.57 -16.14
C TYR A 99 -10.23 -3.46 -15.14
N SER A 100 -9.19 -2.72 -14.76
CA SER A 100 -9.28 -1.50 -13.96
C SER A 100 -8.58 -0.33 -14.64
N TYR A 101 -8.97 0.88 -14.25
CA TYR A 101 -8.45 2.13 -14.82
C TYR A 101 -7.22 2.60 -14.05
N ILE A 102 -6.17 3.00 -14.78
CA ILE A 102 -4.89 3.41 -14.18
C ILE A 102 -5.00 4.47 -13.07
N ASN A 103 -5.95 5.40 -13.18
CA ASN A 103 -6.13 6.48 -12.19
C ASN A 103 -7.13 6.14 -11.07
N ASN A 104 -7.65 4.91 -11.02
CA ASN A 104 -8.66 4.50 -10.05
C ASN A 104 -8.53 2.99 -9.70
N HIS A 105 -7.30 2.61 -9.32
CA HIS A 105 -6.92 1.26 -8.89
C HIS A 105 -5.64 1.31 -8.03
N SER A 106 -5.29 0.20 -7.36
CA SER A 106 -3.96 0.03 -6.76
C SER A 106 -2.96 -0.45 -7.81
N GLU A 107 -1.80 0.20 -7.88
CA GLU A 107 -0.72 -0.19 -8.80
C GLU A 107 -0.01 -1.50 -8.39
N HIS A 108 -0.33 -2.02 -7.21
CA HIS A 108 0.30 -3.20 -6.64
C HIS A 108 -0.46 -4.48 -7.00
N PHE A 109 0.30 -5.55 -7.26
CA PHE A 109 -0.26 -6.89 -7.40
C PHE A 109 -1.05 -7.28 -6.15
N MET A 110 -2.28 -7.75 -6.33
CA MET A 110 -3.27 -8.04 -5.27
C MET A 110 -3.64 -6.82 -4.41
N GLY A 111 -3.27 -5.61 -4.82
CA GLY A 111 -3.39 -4.42 -4.00
C GLY A 111 -2.41 -4.34 -2.82
N ILE A 112 -1.43 -5.25 -2.73
CA ILE A 112 -0.54 -5.39 -1.57
C ILE A 112 0.89 -4.94 -1.95
N PRO A 113 1.42 -3.85 -1.37
CA PRO A 113 2.81 -3.45 -1.54
C PRO A 113 3.76 -4.53 -1.03
N ARG A 114 4.79 -4.87 -1.81
CA ARG A 114 5.83 -5.81 -1.38
C ARG A 114 6.91 -5.08 -0.57
N LEU A 115 6.73 -5.03 0.73
CA LEU A 115 7.68 -4.42 1.66
C LEU A 115 8.57 -5.46 2.31
N LYS A 116 9.85 -5.12 2.48
CA LYS A 116 10.82 -5.95 3.21
C LYS A 116 11.04 -5.33 4.58
N PHE A 117 10.85 -6.11 5.63
CA PHE A 117 11.19 -5.68 6.99
C PHE A 117 12.69 -5.33 7.09
N PRO A 118 13.04 -4.08 7.43
CA PRO A 118 14.44 -3.70 7.63
C PRO A 118 14.95 -4.24 8.97
N SER A 119 16.14 -4.82 8.97
CA SER A 119 16.77 -5.40 10.19
C SER A 119 16.97 -4.37 11.30
N GLU A 120 17.22 -3.12 10.93
CA GLU A 120 17.48 -2.02 11.87
C GLU A 120 16.21 -1.46 12.51
N ALA A 121 15.01 -1.81 12.03
CA ALA A 121 13.79 -1.30 12.64
C ALA A 121 13.48 -2.04 13.95
N PRO A 122 13.14 -1.31 15.03
CA PRO A 122 12.86 -1.92 16.33
C PRO A 122 11.63 -2.84 16.38
N SER A 123 10.70 -2.70 15.42
CA SER A 123 9.44 -3.45 15.39
C SER A 123 8.91 -3.61 13.98
N ARG A 124 8.25 -4.75 13.71
CA ARG A 124 7.55 -5.03 12.44
C ARG A 124 6.40 -4.06 12.16
N SER A 125 5.86 -3.38 13.17
CA SER A 125 4.83 -2.34 12.97
C SER A 125 5.29 -1.21 12.06
N THR A 126 6.61 -1.05 11.88
CA THR A 126 7.22 -0.14 10.90
C THR A 126 6.63 -0.29 9.49
N LEU A 127 6.26 -1.51 9.09
CA LEU A 127 5.72 -1.78 7.76
C LEU A 127 4.32 -1.18 7.56
N LYS A 128 3.53 -1.03 8.64
CA LYS A 128 2.22 -0.38 8.58
C LYS A 128 2.34 1.07 8.12
N LEU A 129 3.25 1.82 8.74
CA LEU A 129 3.47 3.23 8.38
C LEU A 129 4.16 3.36 7.01
N GLU A 130 5.07 2.46 6.65
CA GLU A 130 5.66 2.44 5.31
C GLU A 130 4.61 2.21 4.22
N GLU A 131 3.70 1.25 4.42
CA GLU A 131 2.57 0.98 3.53
C GLU A 131 1.62 2.17 3.44
N ALA A 132 1.26 2.79 4.58
CA ALA A 132 0.39 3.96 4.60
C ALA A 132 1.01 5.14 3.85
N ILE A 133 2.30 5.40 4.03
CA ILE A 133 3.01 6.46 3.29
C ILE A 133 2.98 6.19 1.78
N LEU A 134 3.28 4.96 1.35
CA LEU A 134 3.26 4.59 -0.06
C LEU A 134 1.84 4.64 -0.66
N THR A 135 0.82 4.39 0.15
CA THR A 135 -0.59 4.38 -0.29
C THR A 135 -1.18 5.78 -0.36
N PHE A 136 -0.95 6.62 0.66
CA PHE A 136 -1.63 7.92 0.80
C PHE A 136 -0.82 9.11 0.27
N ILE A 137 0.49 8.96 0.09
CA ILE A 137 1.36 10.04 -0.39
C ILE A 137 1.86 9.70 -1.79
N PRO A 138 1.51 10.48 -2.82
CA PRO A 138 2.06 10.28 -4.15
C PRO A 138 3.59 10.31 -4.11
N LYS A 139 4.24 9.32 -4.75
CA LYS A 139 5.71 9.19 -4.76
C LYS A 139 6.48 10.46 -5.14
N LYS A 140 5.89 11.32 -5.99
CA LYS A 140 6.48 12.60 -6.41
C LYS A 140 6.42 13.69 -5.34
N GLU A 141 5.53 13.54 -4.36
CA GLU A 141 5.34 14.46 -3.25
C GLU A 141 6.06 14.01 -1.98
N GLU A 142 6.41 12.72 -1.86
CA GLU A 142 7.00 12.15 -0.64
C GLU A 142 8.19 12.98 -0.14
N LYS A 143 9.21 13.24 -0.98
CA LYS A 143 10.37 14.07 -0.56
C LYS A 143 10.04 15.52 -0.22
N LYS A 144 8.91 16.05 -0.70
CA LYS A 144 8.44 17.40 -0.36
C LYS A 144 7.69 17.41 0.97
N ARG A 145 6.97 16.32 1.26
CA ARG A 145 6.11 16.15 2.44
C ARG A 145 6.78 15.40 3.58
N LEU A 146 7.92 14.76 3.37
CA LEU A 146 8.71 14.02 4.36
C LEU A 146 10.19 14.26 4.05
N ASN A 147 10.84 15.15 4.82
CA ASN A 147 12.25 15.49 4.67
C ASN A 147 12.85 16.06 5.95
N GLU A 148 14.13 16.43 5.89
CA GLU A 148 14.93 16.87 7.03
C GLU A 148 14.51 18.19 7.67
N SER A 149 13.72 19.02 6.97
CA SER A 149 13.21 20.28 7.53
C SER A 149 11.94 20.09 8.36
N MET A 150 11.41 18.86 8.42
CA MET A 150 10.11 18.57 9.01
C MET A 150 10.20 17.95 10.40
N ILE A 151 9.18 18.24 11.19
CA ILE A 151 9.04 17.74 12.55
C ILE A 151 7.89 16.74 12.61
N GLY A 152 8.17 15.57 13.18
CA GLY A 152 7.20 14.52 13.47
C GLY A 152 6.94 14.37 14.97
N VAL A 153 5.75 13.87 15.31
CA VAL A 153 5.41 13.35 16.64
C VAL A 153 4.87 11.93 16.45
N ASP A 154 5.38 10.99 17.23
CA ASP A 154 4.91 9.60 17.30
C ASP A 154 4.30 9.36 18.69
N LEU A 155 2.98 9.18 18.76
CA LEU A 155 2.26 8.92 20.02
C LEU A 155 2.15 7.41 20.28
N GLY A 156 2.62 6.96 21.44
CA GLY A 156 2.76 5.53 21.74
C GLY A 156 3.93 4.93 20.97
N ALA A 157 5.05 5.64 20.97
CA ALA A 157 6.16 5.38 20.06
C ALA A 157 6.94 4.09 20.39
N CYS A 158 6.87 3.56 21.62
CA CYS A 158 7.72 2.45 22.04
C CYS A 158 7.42 1.16 21.25
N PRO A 159 8.43 0.42 20.75
CA PRO A 159 9.88 0.66 20.85
C PRO A 159 10.47 1.48 19.69
N GLY A 160 9.64 1.97 18.76
CA GLY A 160 10.03 2.92 17.71
C GLY A 160 9.82 2.45 16.27
N GLY A 161 8.90 1.52 16.03
CA GLY A 161 8.62 1.04 14.66
C GLY A 161 8.19 2.17 13.69
N TRP A 162 7.31 3.06 14.14
CA TRP A 162 6.82 4.19 13.34
C TRP A 162 7.80 5.35 13.33
N THR A 163 8.36 5.69 14.50
CA THR A 163 9.50 6.61 14.64
C THR A 163 10.61 6.30 13.62
N TYR A 164 10.97 5.03 13.43
CA TYR A 164 11.96 4.60 12.44
C TYR A 164 11.62 5.07 11.02
N GLN A 165 10.37 4.97 10.57
CA GLN A 165 9.97 5.37 9.21
C GLN A 165 10.04 6.88 9.00
N LEU A 166 9.77 7.67 10.05
CA LEU A 166 9.91 9.12 10.02
C LEU A 166 11.39 9.52 9.99
N VAL A 167 12.21 8.95 10.87
CA VAL A 167 13.66 9.21 10.94
C VAL A 167 14.37 8.79 9.64
N LYS A 168 14.01 7.63 9.07
CA LYS A 168 14.53 7.15 7.76
C LYS A 168 14.27 8.14 6.62
N ARG A 169 13.24 8.99 6.74
CA ARG A 169 12.90 10.05 5.78
C ARG A 169 13.45 11.43 6.16
N GLY A 170 14.25 11.49 7.23
CA GLY A 170 14.99 12.67 7.66
C GLY A 170 14.30 13.49 8.75
N LEU A 171 13.06 13.18 9.13
CA LEU A 171 12.33 13.99 10.11
C LEU A 171 13.03 13.98 11.46
N PHE A 172 12.96 15.11 12.17
CA PHE A 172 13.18 15.12 13.61
C PHE A 172 11.89 14.67 14.31
N VAL A 173 11.97 13.72 15.24
CA VAL A 173 10.78 13.08 15.83
C VAL A 173 10.74 13.24 17.35
N TYR A 174 9.65 13.80 17.86
CA TYR A 174 9.28 13.64 19.26
C TYR A 174 8.61 12.28 19.44
N ALA A 175 9.33 11.32 20.01
CA ALA A 175 8.84 9.98 20.27
C ALA A 175 8.23 9.94 21.68
N VAL A 176 6.91 9.82 21.77
CA VAL A 176 6.15 9.99 23.02
C VAL A 176 5.70 8.63 23.55
N ASP A 177 6.32 8.17 24.62
CA ASP A 177 5.94 6.95 25.34
C ASP A 177 6.61 6.89 26.70
N HIS A 178 5.99 6.26 27.70
CA HIS A 178 6.69 5.91 28.94
C HIS A 178 7.73 4.79 28.74
N GLY A 179 7.49 3.91 27.76
CA GLY A 179 8.40 2.86 27.35
C GLY A 179 9.67 3.42 26.70
N LYS A 180 10.74 2.61 26.73
CA LYS A 180 12.03 3.00 26.17
C LYS A 180 12.04 2.88 24.65
N MET A 181 12.58 3.88 23.99
CA MET A 181 12.90 3.80 22.56
C MET A 181 14.15 2.95 22.35
N ALA A 182 14.27 2.33 21.18
CA ALA A 182 15.49 1.58 20.84
C ALA A 182 16.72 2.50 20.75
N ASP A 183 17.86 2.03 21.26
CA ASP A 183 19.13 2.77 21.26
C ASP A 183 19.55 3.19 19.84
N SER A 184 19.32 2.32 18.85
CA SER A 184 19.61 2.61 17.44
C SER A 184 18.88 3.84 16.91
N LEU A 185 17.72 4.21 17.46
CA LEU A 185 17.02 5.44 17.10
C LEU A 185 17.65 6.66 17.77
N HIS A 186 18.10 6.54 19.03
CA HIS A 186 18.81 7.62 19.72
C HIS A 186 20.13 7.97 19.02
N GLU A 187 20.88 6.96 18.58
CA GLU A 187 22.15 7.11 17.87
C GLU A 187 22.03 7.93 16.58
N THR A 188 20.83 8.02 15.99
CA THR A 188 20.61 8.85 14.80
C THR A 188 20.70 10.36 15.07
N GLY A 189 20.56 10.79 16.33
CA GLY A 189 20.47 12.20 16.71
C GLY A 189 19.21 12.90 16.18
N ARG A 190 18.23 12.15 15.66
CA ARG A 190 17.00 12.68 15.04
C ARG A 190 15.76 12.47 15.89
N ILE A 191 15.89 11.95 17.11
CA ILE A 191 14.76 11.76 18.02
C ILE A 191 14.96 12.49 19.35
N GLU A 192 13.85 12.93 19.92
CA GLU A 192 13.72 13.30 21.33
C GLU A 192 12.69 12.37 21.95
N HIS A 193 13.10 11.58 22.96
CA HIS A 193 12.19 10.71 23.70
C HIS A 193 11.48 11.53 24.78
N CYS A 194 10.17 11.63 24.67
CA CYS A 194 9.29 12.26 25.65
C CYS A 194 8.65 11.17 26.51
N ALA A 195 9.12 11.02 27.74
CA ALA A 195 8.65 10.00 28.69
C ALA A 195 7.27 10.34 29.29
N GLU A 196 6.25 10.46 28.44
CA GLU A 196 4.91 10.93 28.76
C GLU A 196 3.80 10.05 28.15
N ASP A 197 2.58 10.23 28.65
CA ASP A 197 1.36 9.64 28.10
C ASP A 197 0.94 10.38 26.82
N GLY A 198 0.83 9.68 25.70
CA GLY A 198 0.44 10.22 24.40
C GLY A 198 -0.92 10.93 24.39
N PHE A 199 -1.85 10.59 25.29
CA PHE A 199 -3.13 11.29 25.42
C PHE A 199 -3.01 12.67 26.10
N LYS A 200 -1.95 12.86 26.89
CA LYS A 200 -1.70 14.09 27.65
C LYS A 200 -0.69 14.99 26.97
N PHE A 201 0.19 14.41 26.15
CA PHE A 201 1.23 15.14 25.44
C PHE A 201 0.66 16.27 24.59
N GLN A 202 1.39 17.38 24.57
CA GLN A 202 1.12 18.54 23.73
C GLN A 202 2.42 18.92 23.04
N PRO A 203 2.38 19.32 21.76
CA PRO A 203 3.59 19.75 21.08
C PRO A 203 4.21 20.97 21.79
N PRO A 204 5.55 21.12 21.75
CA PRO A 204 6.20 22.27 22.36
C PRO A 204 5.63 23.59 21.86
N LYS A 205 5.46 24.57 22.76
CA LYS A 205 4.89 25.88 22.41
C LYS A 205 5.66 26.51 21.25
N ARG A 206 4.92 27.06 20.27
CA ARG A 206 5.45 27.71 19.05
C ARG A 206 6.21 26.79 18.09
N LYS A 207 6.20 25.46 18.29
CA LYS A 207 6.63 24.51 17.26
C LYS A 207 5.44 24.13 16.40
N LYS A 208 5.65 24.11 15.09
CA LYS A 208 4.69 23.58 14.12
C LYS A 208 5.11 22.16 13.81
N VAL A 209 4.31 21.18 14.21
CA VAL A 209 4.53 19.79 13.82
C VAL A 209 3.98 19.60 12.41
N ASP A 210 4.75 18.97 11.54
CA ASP A 210 4.30 18.65 10.19
C ASP A 210 3.51 17.34 10.20
N TRP A 211 4.01 16.34 10.93
CA TRP A 211 3.44 14.99 10.99
C TRP A 211 3.09 14.54 12.40
N LEU A 212 1.86 14.08 12.58
CA LEU A 212 1.45 13.32 13.75
C LEU A 212 1.17 11.87 13.34
N VAL A 213 1.79 10.91 14.03
CA VAL A 213 1.49 9.50 13.84
C VAL A 213 1.12 8.83 15.16
N CYS A 214 0.25 7.81 15.12
CA CYS A 214 -0.25 7.10 16.30
C CYS A 214 -0.68 5.66 15.96
N ASP A 215 -0.09 4.65 16.62
CA ASP A 215 -0.45 3.21 16.54
C ASP A 215 -0.81 2.67 17.95
N MET A 216 -1.31 3.54 18.84
CA MET A 216 -1.71 3.15 20.20
C MET A 216 -2.90 2.18 20.17
N VAL A 217 -2.77 1.05 20.89
CA VAL A 217 -3.84 0.07 21.07
C VAL A 217 -4.84 0.58 22.12
N GLU A 218 -5.87 1.26 21.66
CA GLU A 218 -6.88 1.90 22.50
C GLU A 218 -8.26 1.90 21.83
N GLN A 219 -9.30 2.32 22.56
CA GLN A 219 -10.64 2.44 21.98
C GLN A 219 -10.63 3.39 20.76
N PRO A 220 -11.19 2.98 19.60
CA PRO A 220 -11.18 3.82 18.40
C PRO A 220 -11.73 5.22 18.63
N SER A 221 -12.82 5.35 19.41
CA SER A 221 -13.41 6.66 19.76
C SER A 221 -12.47 7.57 20.53
N ARG A 222 -11.64 7.02 21.43
CA ARG A 222 -10.64 7.80 22.19
C ARG A 222 -9.53 8.28 21.27
N ILE A 223 -9.05 7.44 20.36
CA ILE A 223 -8.04 7.81 19.36
C ILE A 223 -8.60 8.88 18.41
N THR A 224 -9.81 8.70 17.89
CA THR A 224 -10.45 9.71 17.03
C THR A 224 -10.58 11.06 17.73
N ASN A 225 -10.98 11.08 19.01
CA ASN A 225 -11.05 12.31 19.79
C ASN A 225 -9.68 12.97 19.98
N LEU A 226 -8.64 12.17 20.23
CA LEU A 226 -7.27 12.66 20.35
C LEU A 226 -6.79 13.29 19.04
N ILE A 227 -6.92 12.60 17.92
CA ILE A 227 -6.50 13.12 16.61
C ILE A 227 -7.34 14.34 16.20
N GLY A 228 -8.65 14.32 16.47
CA GLY A 228 -9.53 15.47 16.26
C GLY A 228 -9.05 16.71 17.04
N LYS A 229 -8.67 16.54 18.31
CA LYS A 229 -8.09 17.62 19.13
C LYS A 229 -6.80 18.18 18.50
N TRP A 230 -5.91 17.32 18.00
CA TRP A 230 -4.67 17.76 17.34
C TRP A 230 -4.94 18.58 16.08
N LEU A 231 -5.86 18.12 15.23
CA LEU A 231 -6.21 18.81 13.98
C LEU A 231 -6.92 20.15 14.25
N VAL A 232 -7.89 20.19 15.16
CA VAL A 232 -8.65 21.42 15.51
C VAL A 232 -7.74 22.48 16.12
N ASN A 233 -6.78 22.09 16.97
CA ASN A 233 -5.83 23.02 17.55
C ASN A 233 -4.69 23.41 16.59
N GLY A 234 -4.66 22.86 15.37
CA GLY A 234 -3.60 23.12 14.39
C GLY A 234 -2.23 22.64 14.86
N TRP A 235 -2.19 21.61 15.71
CA TRP A 235 -0.97 21.09 16.31
C TRP A 235 -0.12 20.30 15.32
N CYS A 236 -0.75 19.68 14.32
CA CYS A 236 -0.07 19.07 13.18
C CYS A 236 -0.67 19.54 11.84
N ARG A 237 0.07 19.39 10.75
CA ARG A 237 -0.44 19.62 9.38
C ARG A 237 -1.06 18.35 8.80
N GLU A 238 -0.40 17.22 8.98
CA GLU A 238 -0.77 15.93 8.41
C GLU A 238 -0.72 14.86 9.50
N THR A 239 -1.53 13.81 9.34
CA THR A 239 -1.55 12.71 10.30
C THR A 239 -1.87 11.37 9.67
N ILE A 240 -1.24 10.31 10.18
CA ILE A 240 -1.56 8.91 9.89
C ILE A 240 -1.82 8.21 11.23
N LEU A 241 -2.95 7.51 11.32
CA LEU A 241 -3.29 6.62 12.42
C LEU A 241 -3.79 5.30 11.82
N ILE A 242 -3.51 4.19 12.49
CA ILE A 242 -3.91 2.83 12.07
C ILE A 242 -4.49 2.08 13.27
#